data_AF-A0AAE3A196-F1
#
_entry.id   AF-A0AAE3A196-F1
#
_cell.length_a   1.000
_cell.length_b   1.000
_cell.length_c   1.000
_cell.angle_alpha   90.00
_cell.angle_beta   90.00
_cell.angle_gamma   90.00
#
_symmetry.space_group_name_H-M   'P 1'
#
loop_
_entity.id
_entity.type
_entity.pdbx_description
1 polymer ?
#
loop_
_entity_poly.entity_id
_entity_poly.type
_entity_poly.pdbx_seq_one_letter_code
_entity_poly.pdbx_strand_id
1 'polypeptide(L)'
;MDLPILSAALENLKRKWYEEVEINPETVLMDKKDFSKRIKPIKKMVETQFAGTEYVERMKRSVEGMNRMSVSEQLTHFFEGIDMPVGKKEKKALQARNFSAHGLYAGDSIDYEEQFMTSQVYECILVRVILKLLKYEGNYIDYGTIGYPEKNINCPSGSEVGETP
;
A
#
# COMPACT_ATOMS: atom_id res chain seq x y z
N MET A 1 5.37 4.00 -19.15
CA MET A 1 4.41 3.44 -18.19
C MET A 1 4.58 4.21 -16.90
N ASP A 2 3.50 4.83 -16.41
CA ASP A 2 3.60 5.90 -15.40
C ASP A 2 3.38 5.41 -13.97
N LEU A 3 3.49 4.10 -13.74
CA LEU A 3 3.28 3.45 -12.44
C LEU A 3 4.05 4.12 -11.29
N PRO A 4 5.32 4.56 -11.44
CA PRO A 4 6.02 5.29 -10.39
C PRO A 4 5.35 6.64 -10.03
N ILE A 5 4.84 7.37 -11.03
CA ILE A 5 4.16 8.65 -10.84
C ILE A 5 2.83 8.41 -10.12
N LEU A 6 2.04 7.44 -10.59
CA LEU A 6 0.75 7.09 -9.98
C LEU A 6 0.94 6.61 -8.54
N SER A 7 1.97 5.80 -8.29
CA SER A 7 2.30 5.37 -6.94
C SER A 7 2.69 6.51 -6.01
N ALA A 8 3.52 7.45 -6.49
CA ALA A 8 3.91 8.61 -5.70
C ALA A 8 2.68 9.49 -5.36
N ALA A 9 1.75 9.65 -6.30
CA ALA A 9 0.49 10.36 -6.06
C ALA A 9 -0.34 9.68 -4.97
N LEU A 10 -0.53 8.35 -5.05
CA LEU A 10 -1.28 7.58 -4.05
C LEU A 10 -0.65 7.71 -2.65
N GLU A 11 0.67 7.60 -2.55
CA GLU A 11 1.37 7.72 -1.28
C GLU A 11 1.27 9.12 -0.67
N ASN A 12 1.30 10.17 -1.50
CA ASN A 12 1.08 11.54 -1.05
C ASN A 12 -0.34 11.76 -0.52
N LEU A 13 -1.37 11.23 -1.21
CA LEU A 13 -2.76 11.29 -0.77
C LEU A 13 -2.95 10.56 0.56
N LYS A 14 -2.45 9.32 0.65
CA LYS A 14 -2.45 8.53 1.89
C LYS A 14 -1.78 9.28 3.04
N ARG A 15 -0.60 9.88 2.81
CA ARG A 15 0.10 10.67 3.83
C ARG A 15 -0.74 11.85 4.32
N LYS A 16 -1.34 12.60 3.39
CA LYS A 16 -2.19 13.75 3.73
C LYS A 16 -3.45 13.34 4.49
N TRP A 17 -4.07 12.23 4.11
CA TRP A 17 -5.21 11.69 4.85
C TRP A 17 -4.83 11.34 6.30
N TYR A 18 -3.67 10.73 6.52
CA TYR A 18 -3.15 10.43 7.86
C TYR A 18 -2.84 11.68 8.70
N GLU A 19 -2.47 12.80 8.08
CA GLU A 19 -2.23 14.08 8.77
C GLU A 19 -3.53 14.73 9.27
N GLU A 20 -4.65 14.51 8.58
CA GLU A 20 -5.93 15.21 8.80
C GLU A 20 -6.96 14.39 9.61
N VAL A 21 -7.09 13.09 9.35
CA VAL A 21 -8.21 12.27 9.86
C VAL A 21 -7.90 11.60 11.19
N GLU A 22 -6.62 11.29 11.45
CA GLU A 22 -6.19 10.76 12.73
C GLU A 22 -5.18 11.71 13.36
N ILE A 23 -5.37 12.04 14.65
CA ILE A 23 -4.35 12.66 15.48
C ILE A 23 -3.21 11.65 15.58
N ASN A 24 -2.30 11.68 14.59
CA ASN A 24 -1.08 10.91 14.52
C ASN A 24 -1.29 9.42 14.85
N PRO A 25 -1.80 8.60 13.91
CA PRO A 25 -1.58 7.18 14.02
C PRO A 25 -0.09 7.08 13.69
N GLU A 26 0.73 7.02 14.73
CA GLU A 26 2.04 6.48 14.55
C GLU A 26 1.81 5.21 13.74
N THR A 27 2.41 5.10 12.56
CA THR A 27 2.20 4.00 11.62
C THR A 27 2.73 2.73 12.29
N VAL A 28 2.04 2.28 13.33
CA VAL A 28 2.53 1.38 14.36
C VAL A 28 1.45 0.38 14.70
N LEU A 29 1.88 -0.86 14.89
CA LEU A 29 1.01 -2.01 15.06
C LEU A 29 0.41 -2.07 16.47
N MET A 30 1.03 -1.40 17.45
CA MET A 30 0.53 -1.28 18.81
C MET A 30 1.03 0.01 19.49
N ASP A 31 0.40 0.38 20.60
CA ASP A 31 0.82 1.52 21.43
C ASP A 31 2.33 1.48 21.74
N LYS A 32 3.00 2.63 21.56
CA LYS A 32 4.46 2.76 21.72
C LYS A 32 4.93 2.40 23.13
N LYS A 33 4.17 2.73 24.19
CA LYS A 33 4.57 2.44 25.57
C LYS A 33 4.51 0.95 25.82
N ASP A 34 3.47 0.29 25.34
CA ASP A 34 3.32 -1.16 25.49
C ASP A 34 4.32 -1.94 24.64
N PHE A 35 4.58 -1.50 23.40
CA PHE A 35 5.67 -2.04 22.59
C PHE A 35 7.02 -1.89 23.29
N SER A 36 7.33 -0.70 23.80
CA SER A 36 8.61 -0.40 24.47
C SER A 36 8.86 -1.32 25.67
N LYS A 37 7.83 -1.59 26.49
CA LYS A 37 7.92 -2.53 27.61
C LYS A 37 8.27 -3.94 27.14
N ARG A 38 7.60 -4.42 26.09
CA ARG A 38 7.73 -5.79 25.56
C ARG A 38 9.05 -6.01 24.81
N ILE A 39 9.54 -5.00 24.10
CA ILE A 39 10.74 -5.11 23.25
C ILE A 39 12.05 -4.96 24.05
N LYS A 40 12.01 -4.31 25.22
CA LYS A 40 13.18 -4.03 26.06
C LYS A 40 14.04 -5.27 26.38
N PRO A 41 13.49 -6.44 26.76
CA PRO A 41 14.28 -7.65 26.99
C PRO A 41 14.96 -8.16 25.71
N ILE A 42 14.27 -8.11 24.56
CA ILE A 42 14.80 -8.52 23.26
C ILE A 42 15.96 -7.61 22.84
N LYS A 43 15.81 -6.29 23.01
CA LYS A 43 16.88 -5.33 22.75
C LYS A 43 18.14 -5.62 23.58
N LYS A 44 17.97 -5.95 24.86
CA LYS A 44 19.09 -6.34 25.75
C LYS A 44 19.74 -7.66 25.32
N MET A 45 18.95 -8.61 24.83
CA MET A 45 19.45 -9.87 24.31
C MET A 45 20.32 -9.66 23.06
N VAL A 46 19.87 -8.81 22.12
CA VAL A 46 20.65 -8.44 20.93
C VAL A 46 21.97 -7.78 21.33
N GLU A 47 21.94 -6.85 22.28
CA GLU A 47 23.15 -6.17 22.76
C GLU A 47 24.16 -7.16 23.37
N THR A 48 23.70 -8.12 24.16
CA THR A 48 24.56 -9.12 24.80
C THR A 48 25.13 -10.13 23.81
N GLN A 49 24.29 -10.70 22.93
CA GLN A 49 24.68 -11.80 22.04
C GLN A 49 25.58 -11.33 20.89
N PHE A 50 25.43 -10.08 20.45
CA PHE A 50 26.20 -9.50 19.35
C PHE A 50 27.22 -8.45 19.83
N ALA A 51 27.56 -8.47 21.12
CA ALA A 51 28.55 -7.57 21.71
C ALA A 51 29.89 -7.66 20.97
N GLY A 52 30.50 -6.50 20.70
CA GLY A 52 31.78 -6.41 19.97
C GLY A 52 31.70 -6.54 18.45
N THR A 53 30.51 -6.77 17.88
CA THR A 53 30.30 -6.73 16.43
C THR A 53 30.02 -5.30 15.96
N GLU A 54 30.39 -4.98 14.71
CA GLU A 54 30.07 -3.68 14.10
C GLU A 54 28.57 -3.48 13.80
N TYR A 55 27.77 -4.56 13.84
CA TYR A 55 26.35 -4.54 13.46
C TYR A 55 25.38 -4.38 14.62
N VAL A 56 25.84 -4.44 15.88
CA VAL A 56 24.98 -4.48 17.08
C VAL A 56 24.00 -3.31 17.14
N GLU A 57 24.44 -2.09 16.82
CA GLU A 57 23.58 -0.91 16.81
C GLU A 57 22.54 -0.94 15.68
N ARG A 58 22.91 -1.47 14.51
CA ARG A 58 21.95 -1.67 13.42
C ARG A 58 20.85 -2.66 13.83
N MET A 59 21.23 -3.77 14.45
CA MET A 59 20.26 -4.78 14.92
C MET A 59 19.34 -4.23 16.02
N LYS A 60 19.88 -3.45 16.98
CA LYS A 60 19.09 -2.76 18.00
C LYS A 60 18.04 -1.85 17.37
N ARG A 61 18.41 -1.05 16.37
CA ARG A 61 17.47 -0.18 15.64
C ARG A 61 16.42 -0.97 14.87
N SER A 62 16.78 -2.09 14.24
CA SER A 62 15.81 -2.96 13.57
C SER A 62 14.75 -3.47 14.54
N VAL A 63 15.16 -3.91 15.73
CA VAL A 63 14.25 -4.38 16.79
C VAL A 63 13.30 -3.26 17.25
N GLU A 64 13.81 -2.03 17.42
CA GLU A 64 12.96 -0.86 17.75
C GLU A 64 11.99 -0.49 16.62
N GLY A 65 12.37 -0.76 15.38
CA GLY A 65 11.56 -0.52 14.20
C GLY A 65 10.43 -1.53 13.98
N MET A 66 10.42 -2.67 14.70
CA MET A 66 9.44 -3.74 14.48
C MET A 66 7.99 -3.33 14.74
N ASN A 67 7.77 -2.25 15.49
CA ASN A 67 6.42 -1.76 15.70
C ASN A 67 5.86 -1.05 14.48
N ARG A 68 6.66 -0.71 13.45
CA ARG A 68 6.19 0.11 12.33
C ARG A 68 5.42 -0.73 11.32
N MET A 69 4.24 -0.25 10.93
CA MET A 69 3.49 -0.74 9.77
C MET A 69 4.31 -0.54 8.49
N SER A 70 4.31 -1.57 7.66
CA SER A 70 4.74 -1.51 6.26
C SER A 70 3.88 -0.54 5.44
N VAL A 71 4.39 -0.12 4.28
CA VAL A 71 3.62 0.72 3.35
C VAL A 71 2.33 0.03 2.89
N SER A 72 2.35 -1.31 2.75
CA SER A 72 1.16 -2.08 2.37
C SER A 72 0.09 -2.04 3.45
N GLU A 73 0.46 -2.24 4.72
CA GLU A 73 -0.49 -2.15 5.84
C GLU A 73 -1.07 -0.75 5.97
N GLN A 74 -0.25 0.29 5.81
CA GLN A 74 -0.73 1.67 5.80
C GLN A 74 -1.70 1.95 4.64
N LEU A 75 -1.49 1.35 3.47
CA LEU A 75 -2.43 1.48 2.35
C LEU A 75 -3.75 0.77 2.64
N THR A 76 -3.70 -0.45 3.19
CA THR A 76 -4.91 -1.18 3.61
C THR A 76 -5.73 -0.35 4.60
N HIS A 77 -5.10 0.15 5.66
CA HIS A 77 -5.76 0.99 6.64
C HIS A 77 -6.33 2.28 6.04
N PHE A 78 -5.58 2.92 5.14
CA PHE A 78 -6.07 4.09 4.41
C PHE A 78 -7.32 3.76 3.59
N PHE A 79 -7.33 2.66 2.84
CA PHE A 79 -8.49 2.25 2.04
C PHE A 79 -9.71 1.91 2.90
N GLU A 80 -9.50 1.23 4.03
CA GLU A 80 -10.56 0.99 5.03
C GLU A 80 -11.10 2.31 5.59
N GLY A 81 -10.22 3.26 5.91
CA GLY A 81 -10.59 4.58 6.45
C GLY A 81 -11.35 5.48 5.47
N ILE A 82 -11.25 5.24 4.17
CA ILE A 82 -12.06 5.92 3.13
C ILE A 82 -13.21 5.05 2.61
N ASP A 83 -13.49 3.90 3.24
CA ASP A 83 -14.52 2.94 2.85
C ASP A 83 -14.41 2.53 1.37
N MET A 84 -13.20 2.18 0.94
CA MET A 84 -12.91 1.76 -0.42
C MET A 84 -12.48 0.27 -0.45
N PRO A 85 -13.34 -0.64 -0.93
CA PRO A 85 -12.96 -2.04 -1.08
C PRO A 85 -11.93 -2.21 -2.21
N VAL A 86 -10.94 -3.08 -1.97
CA VAL A 86 -9.83 -3.35 -2.88
C VAL A 86 -9.86 -4.80 -3.36
N GLY A 87 -10.00 -4.98 -4.67
CA GLY A 87 -10.14 -6.30 -5.31
C GLY A 87 -8.81 -7.00 -5.60
N LYS A 88 -8.89 -8.23 -6.14
CA LYS A 88 -7.70 -9.05 -6.46
C LYS A 88 -6.76 -8.38 -7.47
N LYS A 89 -7.30 -7.83 -8.58
CA LYS A 89 -6.48 -7.17 -9.61
C LYS A 89 -5.84 -5.88 -9.09
N GLU A 90 -6.55 -5.12 -8.27
CA GLU A 90 -6.01 -3.93 -7.62
C GLU A 90 -4.89 -4.27 -6.63
N LYS A 91 -5.06 -5.32 -5.82
CA LYS A 91 -3.99 -5.85 -4.94
C LYS A 91 -2.74 -6.22 -5.75
N LYS A 92 -2.91 -6.88 -6.91
CA LYS A 92 -1.81 -7.20 -7.83
C LYS A 92 -1.13 -5.93 -8.36
N ALA A 93 -1.90 -4.93 -8.77
CA ALA A 93 -1.37 -3.64 -9.24
C ALA A 93 -0.58 -2.89 -8.15
N LEU A 94 -1.08 -2.89 -6.91
CA LEU A 94 -0.38 -2.31 -5.75
C LEU A 94 0.94 -3.02 -5.44
N GLN A 95 1.03 -4.33 -5.66
CA GLN A 95 2.28 -5.10 -5.51
C GLN A 95 3.27 -4.81 -6.65
N ALA A 96 2.78 -4.64 -7.88
CA ALA A 96 3.58 -4.35 -9.07
C ALA A 96 4.41 -3.05 -8.95
N ARG A 97 3.94 -2.08 -8.15
CA ARG A 97 4.70 -0.88 -7.75
C ARG A 97 6.16 -1.19 -7.42
N ASN A 98 6.39 -2.23 -6.61
CA ASN A 98 7.71 -2.54 -6.10
C ASN A 98 8.63 -3.09 -7.20
N PHE A 99 8.07 -3.77 -8.20
CA PHE A 99 8.84 -4.35 -9.31
C PHE A 99 9.31 -3.28 -10.32
N SER A 100 8.49 -2.27 -10.58
CA SER A 100 8.88 -1.14 -11.46
C SER A 100 9.95 -0.25 -10.81
N ALA A 101 9.89 -0.05 -9.49
CA ALA A 101 10.90 0.72 -8.76
C ALA A 101 12.25 0.01 -8.64
N HIS A 102 12.29 -1.33 -8.74
CA HIS A 102 13.51 -2.14 -8.62
C HIS A 102 14.06 -2.67 -9.95
N GLY A 103 13.54 -2.22 -11.10
CA GLY A 103 14.11 -2.49 -12.43
C GLY A 103 13.94 -3.92 -12.95
N LEU A 104 13.10 -4.75 -12.32
CA LEU A 104 12.89 -6.15 -12.68
C LEU A 104 12.01 -6.36 -13.93
N TYR A 105 11.47 -5.30 -14.52
CA TYR A 105 10.66 -5.34 -15.74
C TYR A 105 11.47 -5.34 -17.05
N ALA A 106 12.77 -5.66 -17.01
CA ALA A 106 13.69 -5.58 -18.15
C ALA A 106 14.28 -6.95 -18.55
N GLY A 107 13.48 -8.01 -18.59
CA GLY A 107 13.87 -9.34 -19.08
C GLY A 107 13.22 -9.70 -20.42
N ASP A 108 13.74 -10.72 -21.12
CA ASP A 108 13.36 -11.11 -22.51
C ASP A 108 11.91 -11.62 -22.70
N SER A 109 11.06 -11.58 -21.66
CA SER A 109 9.66 -12.04 -21.70
C SER A 109 8.69 -11.00 -21.11
N ILE A 110 8.84 -9.73 -21.51
CA ILE A 110 7.91 -8.67 -21.10
C ILE A 110 6.54 -8.90 -21.75
N ASP A 111 5.55 -9.25 -20.94
CA ASP A 111 4.15 -9.17 -21.32
C ASP A 111 3.70 -7.70 -21.22
N TYR A 112 3.81 -6.99 -22.36
CA TYR A 112 3.41 -5.59 -22.47
C TYR A 112 1.91 -5.39 -22.23
N GLU A 113 1.08 -6.39 -22.54
CA GLU A 113 -0.36 -6.33 -22.34
C GLU A 113 -0.69 -6.39 -20.84
N GLU A 114 -0.10 -7.34 -20.12
CA GLU A 114 -0.25 -7.42 -18.65
C GLU A 114 0.23 -6.14 -17.97
N GLN A 115 1.35 -5.60 -18.43
CA GLN A 115 1.93 -4.34 -17.95
C GLN A 115 1.01 -3.13 -18.18
N PHE A 116 0.44 -3.02 -19.38
CA PHE A 116 -0.53 -1.98 -19.71
C PHE A 116 -1.79 -2.11 -18.85
N MET A 117 -2.36 -3.31 -18.76
CA MET A 117 -3.56 -3.57 -17.96
C MET A 117 -3.33 -3.29 -16.47
N THR A 118 -2.15 -3.63 -15.95
CA THR A 118 -1.77 -3.31 -14.56
C THR A 118 -1.76 -1.81 -14.31
N SER A 119 -1.30 -1.02 -15.29
CA SER A 119 -1.29 0.44 -15.19
C SER A 119 -2.70 1.02 -15.22
N GLN A 120 -3.57 0.52 -16.09
CA GLN A 120 -4.98 0.92 -16.17
C GLN A 120 -5.73 0.65 -14.86
N VAL A 121 -5.51 -0.53 -14.26
CA VAL A 121 -6.05 -0.85 -12.93
C VAL A 121 -5.51 0.12 -11.87
N TYR A 122 -4.21 0.44 -11.90
CA TYR A 122 -3.63 1.38 -10.93
C TYR A 122 -4.20 2.79 -11.07
N GLU A 123 -4.41 3.26 -12.30
CA GLU A 123 -5.07 4.53 -12.58
C GLU A 123 -6.50 4.55 -11.99
N CYS A 124 -7.25 3.46 -12.16
CA CYS A 124 -8.57 3.33 -11.54
C CYS A 124 -8.53 3.39 -10.02
N ILE A 125 -7.50 2.82 -9.36
CA ILE A 125 -7.32 2.96 -7.91
C ILE A 125 -7.21 4.44 -7.53
N LEU A 126 -6.39 5.23 -8.23
CA LEU A 126 -6.25 6.66 -7.95
C LEU A 126 -7.55 7.43 -8.15
N VAL A 127 -8.26 7.17 -9.25
CA VAL A 127 -9.56 7.80 -9.54
C VAL A 127 -10.55 7.49 -8.41
N ARG A 128 -10.69 6.22 -8.03
CA ARG A 128 -11.58 5.80 -6.94
C ARG A 128 -11.19 6.42 -5.61
N VAL A 129 -9.89 6.50 -5.29
CA VAL A 129 -9.40 7.17 -4.07
C VAL A 129 -9.81 8.64 -4.04
N ILE A 130 -9.56 9.39 -5.12
CA ILE A 130 -9.91 10.82 -5.19
C ILE A 130 -11.42 11.00 -5.00
N LEU A 131 -12.24 10.21 -5.70
CA LEU A 131 -13.69 10.27 -5.60
C LEU A 131 -14.20 9.90 -4.20
N LYS A 132 -13.65 8.86 -3.56
CA LYS A 132 -13.99 8.47 -2.17
C LYS A 132 -13.60 9.54 -1.16
N LEU A 133 -12.44 10.18 -1.32
CA LEU A 133 -12.04 11.32 -0.48
C LEU A 133 -13.04 12.49 -0.62
N LEU A 134 -13.60 12.71 -1.81
CA LEU A 134 -14.65 13.69 -2.09
C LEU A 134 -16.06 13.23 -1.70
N LYS A 135 -16.21 12.06 -1.06
CA LYS A 135 -17.50 11.48 -0.63
C LYS A 135 -18.47 11.20 -1.78
N TYR A 136 -17.93 10.86 -2.96
CA TYR A 136 -18.71 10.43 -4.11
C TYR A 136 -19.13 8.96 -3.99
N GLU A 137 -20.41 8.66 -4.24
CA GLU A 137 -21.00 7.31 -4.12
C GLU A 137 -21.54 6.75 -5.45
N GLY A 138 -21.32 7.46 -6.56
CA GLY A 138 -21.83 7.08 -7.87
C GLY A 138 -20.94 6.09 -8.63
N ASN A 139 -21.04 6.14 -9.96
CA ASN A 139 -20.26 5.27 -10.84
C ASN A 139 -18.96 5.93 -11.31
N TYR A 140 -17.96 5.12 -11.62
CA TYR A 140 -16.73 5.48 -12.30
C TYR A 140 -16.53 4.60 -13.54
N ILE A 141 -15.70 5.03 -14.47
CA ILE A 141 -15.33 4.26 -15.67
C ILE A 141 -14.16 3.33 -15.30
N ASP A 142 -14.35 2.02 -15.46
CA ASP A 142 -13.33 1.02 -15.14
C ASP A 142 -12.43 0.73 -16.33
N TYR A 143 -11.30 1.44 -16.42
CA TYR A 143 -10.29 1.20 -17.44
C TYR A 143 -9.54 -0.13 -17.28
N GLY A 144 -9.61 -0.75 -16.10
CA GLY A 144 -9.03 -2.06 -15.81
C GLY A 144 -9.80 -3.25 -16.40
N THR A 145 -10.95 -3.01 -17.02
CA THR A 145 -11.78 -4.01 -17.69
C THR A 145 -11.99 -3.65 -19.16
N ILE A 146 -11.89 -4.64 -20.05
CA ILE A 146 -12.11 -4.47 -21.49
C ILE A 146 -13.50 -3.91 -21.75
N GLY A 147 -13.58 -2.90 -22.62
CA GLY A 147 -14.83 -2.21 -22.95
C GLY A 147 -15.18 -1.06 -22.00
N TYR A 148 -14.33 -0.79 -21.00
CA TYR A 148 -14.43 0.36 -20.10
C TYR A 148 -15.82 0.55 -19.48
N PRO A 149 -16.37 -0.49 -18.82
CA PRO A 149 -17.71 -0.41 -18.27
C PRO A 149 -17.79 0.63 -17.14
N GLU A 150 -18.97 1.22 -16.98
CA GLU A 150 -19.29 1.96 -15.76
C GLU A 150 -19.53 0.98 -14.61
N LYS A 151 -18.93 1.25 -13.45
CA LYS A 151 -19.09 0.48 -12.23
C LYS A 151 -19.36 1.40 -11.06
N ASN A 152 -20.11 0.94 -10.06
CA ASN A 152 -20.22 1.66 -8.80
C ASN A 152 -18.83 1.78 -8.15
N ILE A 153 -18.54 2.89 -7.48
CA ILE A 153 -17.23 3.15 -6.85
C ILE A 153 -16.83 2.09 -5.80
N ASN A 154 -17.79 1.35 -5.23
CA ASN A 154 -17.54 0.25 -4.31
C ASN A 154 -17.23 -1.08 -5.02
N CYS A 155 -17.30 -1.12 -6.36
CA CYS A 155 -16.87 -2.26 -7.13
C CYS A 155 -15.38 -2.08 -7.52
N PRO A 156 -14.49 -3.02 -7.18
CA PRO A 156 -13.09 -2.95 -7.57
C PRO A 156 -12.85 -2.90 -9.08
N SER A 157 -11.78 -2.24 -9.50
CA SER A 157 -11.33 -2.24 -10.90
C SER A 157 -10.89 -3.62 -11.35
N GLY A 158 -11.25 -3.97 -12.59
CA GLY A 158 -10.85 -5.22 -13.21
C GLY A 158 -11.59 -6.46 -12.71
N SER A 159 -12.52 -6.33 -11.76
CA SER A 159 -13.42 -7.42 -11.34
C SER A 159 -14.40 -7.78 -12.46
N GLU A 160 -14.86 -9.03 -12.48
CA GLU A 160 -16.04 -9.39 -13.26
C GLU A 160 -17.33 -8.92 -12.56
N VAL A 161 -18.37 -8.63 -13.33
CA VAL A 161 -19.68 -8.24 -12.78
C VAL A 161 -20.23 -9.42 -11.96
N GLY A 162 -20.17 -9.31 -10.62
CA GLY A 162 -20.63 -10.35 -9.69
C GLY A 162 -19.54 -10.95 -8.79
N GLU A 163 -18.27 -10.59 -8.96
CA GLU A 163 -17.24 -10.95 -7.98
C GLU A 163 -17.40 -10.10 -6.71
N THR A 164 -17.73 -10.76 -5.59
CA THR A 164 -17.63 -10.12 -4.27
C THR A 164 -16.15 -9.94 -3.87
N PRO A 165 -15.80 -8.86 -3.13
CA PRO A 165 -14.43 -8.53 -2.70
C PRO A 165 -13.69 -9.65 -1.95
#